data_AF-A0A7X8BP59-F1
#
_entry.id   AF-A0A7X8BP59-F1
#
_cell.length_a   1.000
_cell.length_b   1.000
_cell.length_c   1.000
_cell.angle_alpha   90.00
_cell.angle_beta   90.00
_cell.angle_gamma   90.00
#
_symmetry.space_group_name_H-M   'P 1'
#
loop_
_entity.id
_entity.type
_entity.pdbx_description
1 polymer ?
#
loop_
_entity_poly.entity_id
_entity_poly.type
_entity_poly.pdbx_seq_one_letter_code
_entity_poly.pdbx_strand_id
1 'polypeptide(L)'
;YESFIPDAHCTIVGVENPESFRYVEKQKRLFQHVKPLFISRYPQEQHTDIIRWLRMITNPYLHFGDFDLAGINIYLNEFKRYIPEKSTFFIPPDIEYLLRTYGNYSRYDRQKLHVAPADIQEEGLKELIKMIHRHKKGLDQEIFQTI
;
A
#
# COMPACT_ATOMS: atom_id res chain seq x y z
N TYR A 1 18.33 -13.54 3.84
CA TYR A 1 17.82 -12.21 3.47
C TYR A 1 18.52 -11.09 4.23
N GLU A 2 18.98 -11.30 5.46
CA GLU A 2 19.58 -10.23 6.30
C GLU A 2 20.80 -9.53 5.68
N SER A 3 21.54 -10.20 4.80
CA SER A 3 22.70 -9.63 4.10
C SER A 3 22.39 -9.04 2.72
N PHE A 4 21.16 -9.12 2.23
CA PHE A 4 20.81 -8.58 0.91
C PHE A 4 20.64 -7.07 1.01
N ILE A 5 21.52 -6.34 0.35
CA ILE A 5 21.46 -4.87 0.22
C ILE A 5 21.08 -4.57 -1.24
N PRO A 6 19.90 -4.00 -1.50
CA PRO A 6 19.51 -3.63 -2.84
C PRO A 6 20.30 -2.41 -3.32
N ASP A 7 20.24 -2.14 -4.62
CA ASP A 7 20.72 -0.89 -5.19
C ASP A 7 20.10 0.32 -4.43
N ALA A 8 20.94 1.27 -4.00
CA ALA A 8 20.54 2.42 -3.20
C ALA A 8 19.52 3.34 -3.88
N HIS A 9 19.43 3.29 -5.21
CA HIS A 9 18.49 4.09 -6.01
C HIS A 9 17.15 3.37 -6.26
N CYS A 10 16.99 2.14 -5.79
CA CYS A 10 15.70 1.43 -5.89
C CYS A 10 14.71 1.90 -4.82
N THR A 11 13.43 1.87 -5.17
CA THR A 11 12.30 1.96 -4.24
C THR A 11 11.77 0.56 -3.97
N ILE A 12 11.64 0.18 -2.70
CA ILE A 12 11.03 -1.09 -2.35
C ILE A 12 9.52 -0.95 -2.44
N VAL A 13 8.89 -1.72 -3.32
CA VAL A 13 7.43 -1.70 -3.48
C VAL A 13 6.86 -2.94 -2.81
N GLY A 14 6.21 -2.75 -1.66
CA GLY A 14 5.54 -3.83 -0.95
C GLY A 14 4.14 -4.06 -1.51
N VAL A 15 3.95 -5.18 -2.20
CA VAL A 15 2.65 -5.57 -2.78
C VAL A 15 1.89 -6.41 -1.76
N GLU A 16 0.76 -5.89 -1.29
CA GLU A 16 -0.05 -6.53 -0.26
C GLU A 16 -0.68 -7.84 -0.73
N ASN A 17 -1.30 -7.82 -1.91
CA ASN A 17 -2.09 -8.93 -2.42
C ASN A 17 -1.21 -9.96 -3.19
N PRO A 18 -1.24 -11.27 -2.85
CA PRO A 18 -0.43 -12.28 -3.51
C PRO A 18 -0.71 -12.45 -5.02
N GLU A 19 -1.96 -12.27 -5.46
CA GLU A 19 -2.31 -12.31 -6.87
C GLU A 19 -1.73 -11.09 -7.61
N SER A 20 -1.85 -9.91 -7.03
CA SER A 20 -1.21 -8.70 -7.55
C SER A 20 0.30 -8.84 -7.63
N PHE A 21 0.94 -9.49 -6.64
CA PHE A 21 2.37 -9.76 -6.68
C PHE A 21 2.72 -10.77 -7.80
N ARG A 22 1.94 -11.85 -7.94
CA ARG A 22 2.11 -12.83 -9.02
C ARG A 22 2.01 -12.19 -10.41
N TYR A 23 1.13 -11.21 -10.57
CA TYR A 23 0.91 -10.51 -11.84
C TYR A 23 1.44 -9.07 -11.84
N VAL A 24 2.52 -8.80 -11.09
CA VAL A 24 3.07 -7.44 -10.94
C VAL A 24 3.50 -6.81 -12.27
N GLU A 25 3.92 -7.62 -13.24
CA GLU A 25 4.26 -7.15 -14.59
C GLU A 25 3.09 -6.46 -15.31
N LYS A 26 1.84 -6.83 -15.03
CA LYS A 26 0.65 -6.16 -15.58
C LYS A 26 0.43 -4.78 -14.95
N GLN A 27 0.95 -4.58 -13.75
CA GLN A 27 0.75 -3.37 -12.94
C GLN A 27 1.99 -2.47 -12.91
N LYS A 28 3.11 -2.90 -13.51
CA LYS A 28 4.40 -2.16 -13.49
C LYS A 28 4.31 -0.73 -14.00
N ARG A 29 3.33 -0.44 -14.87
CA ARG A 29 3.07 0.91 -15.40
C ARG A 29 2.81 1.93 -14.30
N LEU A 30 2.25 1.51 -13.16
CA LEU A 30 2.01 2.36 -11.99
C LEU A 30 3.30 2.91 -11.37
N PHE A 31 4.42 2.20 -11.56
CA PHE A 31 5.68 2.45 -10.87
C PHE A 31 6.78 2.98 -11.80
N GLN A 32 6.43 3.49 -12.99
CA GLN A 32 7.40 4.03 -13.96
C GLN A 32 8.19 5.24 -13.46
N HIS A 33 7.67 5.92 -12.43
CA HIS A 33 8.30 7.08 -11.80
C HIS A 33 9.38 6.71 -10.78
N VAL A 34 9.56 5.41 -10.49
CA VAL A 34 10.60 4.88 -9.61
C VAL A 34 11.37 3.74 -10.28
N LYS A 35 12.45 3.28 -9.65
CA LYS A 35 13.11 2.01 -9.96
C LYS A 35 12.61 0.95 -8.96
N PRO A 36 11.54 0.19 -9.27
CA PRO A 36 10.92 -0.67 -8.28
C PRO A 36 11.72 -1.96 -8.03
N LEU A 37 11.87 -2.32 -6.76
CA LEU A 37 12.13 -3.69 -6.33
C LEU A 37 10.89 -4.20 -5.59
N PHE A 38 10.14 -5.09 -6.24
CA PHE A 38 8.90 -5.61 -5.68
C PHE A 38 9.15 -6.69 -4.63
N ILE A 39 8.44 -6.60 -3.52
CA ILE A 39 8.38 -7.63 -2.50
C ILE A 39 6.92 -7.98 -2.21
N SER A 40 6.63 -9.24 -1.89
CA SER A 40 5.31 -9.64 -1.40
C SER A 40 5.21 -9.31 0.08
N ARG A 41 4.07 -8.77 0.52
CA ARG A 41 3.67 -8.88 1.92
C ARG A 41 3.25 -10.34 2.15
N TYR A 42 3.76 -10.94 3.23
CA TYR A 42 3.26 -12.24 3.71
C TYR A 42 2.35 -12.00 4.93
N PRO A 43 1.18 -12.66 5.02
CA PRO A 43 0.33 -12.56 6.20
C PRO A 43 1.04 -13.04 7.47
N GLN A 44 0.62 -12.50 8.62
CA GLN A 44 0.95 -13.01 9.97
C GLN A 44 2.42 -12.79 10.40
N GLU A 45 3.05 -13.78 11.03
CA GLU A 45 4.32 -13.65 11.78
C GLU A 45 5.54 -13.30 10.89
N GLN A 46 5.44 -13.59 9.58
CA GLN A 46 6.52 -13.41 8.60
C GLN A 46 6.76 -11.95 8.21
N HIS A 47 5.81 -11.05 8.49
CA HIS A 47 5.99 -9.62 8.30
C HIS A 47 7.15 -9.05 9.16
N THR A 48 7.44 -9.66 10.30
CA THR A 48 8.50 -9.21 11.21
C THR A 48 9.88 -9.18 10.55
N ASP A 49 10.20 -10.19 9.75
CA ASP A 49 11.49 -10.29 9.05
C ASP A 49 11.61 -9.27 7.93
N ILE A 50 10.52 -9.00 7.23
CA ILE A 50 10.44 -7.94 6.23
C ILE A 50 10.69 -6.58 6.90
N ILE A 51 10.07 -6.30 8.04
CA ILE A 51 10.32 -5.04 8.77
C ILE A 51 11.75 -4.95 9.27
N ARG A 52 12.32 -6.02 9.81
CA ARG A 52 13.74 -6.03 10.22
C ARG A 52 14.64 -5.68 9.05
N TRP A 53 14.44 -6.33 7.91
CA TRP A 53 15.19 -6.04 6.69
C TRP A 53 14.98 -4.61 6.19
N LEU A 54 13.73 -4.15 6.11
CA LEU A 54 13.40 -2.78 5.73
C LEU A 54 14.05 -1.77 6.67
N ARG A 55 14.14 -2.03 7.99
CA ARG A 55 14.82 -1.13 8.94
C ARG A 55 16.33 -1.05 8.73
N MET A 56 16.97 -2.09 8.21
CA MET A 56 18.41 -2.13 7.96
C MET A 56 18.83 -1.36 6.70
N ILE A 57 18.00 -1.35 5.66
CA ILE A 57 18.31 -0.64 4.41
C ILE A 57 17.84 0.82 4.45
N THR A 58 18.40 1.69 3.61
CA THR A 58 18.00 3.12 3.54
C THR A 58 16.96 3.41 2.46
N ASN A 59 16.64 2.43 1.61
CA ASN A 59 15.73 2.60 0.48
C ASN A 59 14.32 3.07 0.92
N PRO A 60 13.69 3.96 0.13
CA PRO A 60 12.28 4.28 0.31
C PRO A 60 11.40 3.04 0.20
N TYR A 61 10.36 2.97 1.01
CA TYR A 61 9.34 1.94 0.98
C TYR A 61 8.01 2.55 0.50
N LEU A 62 7.50 2.01 -0.59
CA LEU A 62 6.20 2.34 -1.15
C LEU A 62 5.26 1.15 -0.91
N HIS A 63 4.27 1.35 -0.04
CA HIS A 63 3.26 0.35 0.21
C HIS A 63 2.21 0.41 -0.89
N PHE A 64 2.12 -0.67 -1.67
CA PHE A 64 0.99 -0.89 -2.55
C PHE A 64 0.05 -1.83 -1.80
N GLY A 65 -1.02 -1.27 -1.24
CA GLY A 65 -2.13 -1.99 -0.58
C GLY A 65 -3.48 -1.78 -1.28
N ASP A 66 -4.53 -2.44 -0.78
CA ASP A 66 -5.91 -2.17 -1.21
C ASP A 66 -6.32 -0.73 -0.81
N PHE A 67 -7.12 -0.07 -1.65
CA PHE A 67 -7.59 1.30 -1.43
C PHE A 67 -8.89 1.29 -0.61
N ASP A 68 -8.80 0.77 0.60
CA ASP A 68 -9.88 0.70 1.56
C ASP A 68 -9.37 0.85 3.00
N LEU A 69 -10.28 0.76 3.99
CA LEU A 69 -9.90 0.98 5.38
C LEU A 69 -9.03 -0.17 5.93
N ALA A 70 -9.15 -1.38 5.41
CA ALA A 70 -8.33 -2.52 5.81
C ALA A 70 -6.89 -2.39 5.30
N GLY A 71 -6.69 -2.11 4.01
CA GLY A 71 -5.36 -1.88 3.43
C GLY A 71 -4.65 -0.70 4.09
N ILE A 72 -5.38 0.37 4.40
CA ILE A 72 -4.83 1.50 5.17
C ILE A 72 -4.44 1.08 6.59
N ASN A 73 -5.27 0.31 7.29
CA ASN A 73 -4.92 -0.20 8.62
C ASN A 73 -3.65 -1.06 8.59
N ILE A 74 -3.50 -1.90 7.57
CA ILE A 74 -2.32 -2.74 7.37
C ILE A 74 -1.09 -1.85 7.22
N TYR A 75 -1.11 -0.92 6.28
CA TYR A 75 -0.01 0.01 6.10
C TYR A 75 0.37 0.73 7.39
N LEU A 76 -0.61 1.30 8.09
CA LEU A 76 -0.37 2.11 9.29
C LEU A 76 0.22 1.28 10.43
N ASN A 77 -0.35 0.11 10.69
CA ASN A 77 0.00 -0.71 11.87
C ASN A 77 1.22 -1.59 11.62
N GLU A 78 1.40 -2.09 10.40
CA GLU A 78 2.46 -3.05 10.06
C GLU A 78 3.70 -2.35 9.52
N PHE A 79 3.57 -1.30 8.72
CA PHE A 79 4.73 -0.66 8.09
C PHE A 79 5.03 0.73 8.66
N LYS A 80 4.07 1.67 8.56
CA LYS A 80 4.26 3.07 8.94
C LYS A 80 4.75 3.23 10.36
N ARG A 81 4.19 2.46 11.30
CA ARG A 81 4.58 2.47 12.71
C ARG A 81 6.06 2.15 12.94
N TYR A 82 6.67 1.29 12.12
CA TYR A 82 8.03 0.78 12.35
C TYR A 82 9.10 1.43 11.46
N ILE A 83 8.71 1.99 10.31
CA ILE A 83 9.60 2.68 9.37
C ILE A 83 9.02 4.04 8.93
N PRO A 84 8.66 4.94 9.86
CA PRO A 84 7.83 6.10 9.57
C PRO A 84 8.42 7.09 8.57
N GLU A 85 9.74 7.26 8.59
CA GLU A 85 10.46 8.28 7.80
C GLU A 85 10.56 7.95 6.31
N LYS A 86 10.46 6.67 5.94
CA LYS A 86 10.68 6.21 4.57
C LYS A 86 9.51 5.42 3.97
N SER A 87 8.44 5.24 4.72
CA SER A 87 7.23 4.56 4.26
C SER A 87 6.20 5.58 3.76
N THR A 88 5.64 5.27 2.60
CA THR A 88 4.53 5.99 1.96
C THR A 88 3.50 5.01 1.44
N PHE A 89 2.23 5.39 1.39
CA PHE A 89 1.18 4.62 0.75
C PHE A 89 1.04 5.06 -0.71
N PHE A 90 1.02 4.10 -1.65
CA PHE A 90 0.82 4.40 -3.06
C PHE A 90 -0.63 4.84 -3.30
N ILE A 91 -0.81 6.04 -3.86
CA ILE A 91 -2.12 6.59 -4.23
C ILE A 91 -2.02 7.10 -5.67
N PRO A 92 -2.70 6.47 -6.64
CA PRO A 92 -2.68 6.93 -8.02
C PRO A 92 -3.49 8.24 -8.16
N PRO A 93 -3.11 9.13 -9.10
CA PRO A 93 -3.73 10.45 -9.23
C PRO A 93 -5.22 10.40 -9.59
N ASP A 94 -5.68 9.32 -10.21
CA ASP A 94 -7.06 9.07 -10.64
C ASP A 94 -7.87 8.23 -9.63
N ILE A 95 -7.39 8.05 -8.39
CA ILE A 95 -8.00 7.16 -7.41
C ILE A 95 -9.48 7.47 -7.13
N GLU A 96 -9.89 8.74 -7.10
CA GLU A 96 -11.31 9.10 -6.86
C GLU A 96 -12.20 8.59 -8.01
N TYR A 97 -11.73 8.70 -9.25
CA TYR A 97 -12.43 8.15 -10.41
C TYR A 97 -12.52 6.63 -10.34
N LEU A 98 -11.42 5.96 -10.00
CA LEU A 98 -11.37 4.50 -9.89
C LEU A 98 -12.28 3.98 -8.77
N LEU A 99 -12.28 4.62 -7.60
CA LEU A 99 -13.18 4.32 -6.48
C LEU A 99 -14.64 4.46 -6.90
N ARG A 100 -15.01 5.54 -7.61
CA ARG A 100 -16.39 5.76 -8.06
C ARG A 100 -16.84 4.69 -9.05
N THR A 101 -15.99 4.38 -10.03
CA THR A 101 -16.31 3.51 -11.17
C THR A 101 -16.25 2.03 -10.80
N TYR A 102 -15.21 1.60 -10.10
CA TYR A 102 -14.89 0.18 -9.86
C TYR A 102 -14.97 -0.22 -8.39
N GLY A 103 -15.08 0.74 -7.46
CA GLY A 103 -15.11 0.45 -6.03
C GLY A 103 -16.36 -0.31 -5.57
N ASN A 104 -16.20 -1.08 -4.50
CA ASN A 104 -17.17 -2.00 -3.92
C ASN A 104 -17.68 -1.50 -2.55
N TYR A 105 -18.99 -1.39 -2.41
CA TYR A 105 -19.65 -0.97 -1.16
C TYR A 105 -19.44 -1.95 0.00
N SER A 106 -19.40 -3.26 -0.29
CA SER A 106 -19.27 -4.29 0.75
C SER A 106 -17.92 -4.24 1.48
N ARG A 107 -16.87 -3.70 0.82
CA ARG A 107 -15.57 -3.43 1.47
C ARG A 107 -15.71 -2.32 2.52
N TYR A 108 -16.47 -1.27 2.22
CA TYR A 108 -16.70 -0.18 3.17
C TYR A 108 -17.49 -0.62 4.41
N ASP A 109 -18.63 -1.31 4.21
CA ASP A 109 -19.55 -1.63 5.30
C ASP A 109 -18.96 -2.57 6.37
N ARG A 110 -18.00 -3.41 5.97
CA ARG A 110 -17.41 -4.44 6.84
C ARG A 110 -16.16 -3.96 7.58
N GLN A 111 -15.58 -2.84 7.17
CA GLN A 111 -14.28 -2.40 7.63
C GLN A 111 -14.40 -1.15 8.50
N LYS A 112 -13.50 -1.05 9.47
CA LYS A 112 -13.36 0.13 10.32
C LYS A 112 -11.91 0.56 10.33
N LEU A 113 -11.68 1.86 10.27
CA LEU A 113 -10.37 2.41 10.54
C LEU A 113 -10.10 2.28 12.04
N HIS A 114 -8.97 1.66 12.40
CA HIS A 114 -8.59 1.46 13.80
C HIS A 114 -7.69 2.59 14.32
N VAL A 115 -7.15 3.40 13.42
CA VAL A 115 -6.33 4.57 13.74
C VAL A 115 -7.21 5.81 13.78
N ALA A 116 -7.01 6.67 14.78
CA ALA A 116 -7.75 7.92 14.84
C ALA A 116 -7.32 8.83 13.66
N PRO A 117 -8.25 9.50 12.96
CA PRO A 117 -7.90 10.39 11.85
C PRO A 117 -6.88 11.48 12.20
N ALA A 118 -6.83 11.89 13.47
CA ALA A 118 -5.87 12.87 13.98
C ALA A 118 -4.42 12.36 14.00
N ASP A 119 -4.22 11.04 14.07
CA ASP A 119 -2.89 10.43 14.14
C ASP A 119 -2.26 10.24 12.75
N ILE A 120 -3.07 10.32 11.69
CA ILE A 120 -2.61 10.19 10.30
C ILE A 120 -1.98 11.52 9.88
N GLN A 121 -0.68 11.51 9.57
CA GLN A 121 0.03 12.73 9.17
C GLN A 121 0.01 12.96 7.65
N GLU A 122 -0.04 11.89 6.87
CA GLU A 122 0.04 11.92 5.40
C GLU A 122 -1.24 12.50 4.78
N GLU A 123 -1.15 13.65 4.11
CA GLU A 123 -2.32 14.32 3.56
C GLU A 123 -3.00 13.48 2.46
N GLY A 124 -2.21 12.81 1.61
CA GLY A 124 -2.76 11.91 0.58
C GLY A 124 -3.60 10.79 1.18
N LEU A 125 -3.19 10.21 2.32
CA LEU A 125 -3.98 9.19 3.03
C LEU A 125 -5.26 9.77 3.62
N LYS A 126 -5.21 10.98 4.20
CA LYS A 126 -6.43 11.65 4.67
C LYS A 126 -7.40 11.90 3.54
N GLU A 127 -6.90 12.30 2.37
CA GLU A 127 -7.72 12.53 1.18
C GLU A 127 -8.35 11.24 0.66
N LEU A 128 -7.58 10.15 0.58
CA LEU A 128 -8.09 8.83 0.24
C LEU A 128 -9.19 8.38 1.20
N ILE A 129 -8.99 8.54 2.52
CA ILE A 129 -9.99 8.20 3.54
C ILE A 129 -11.26 9.04 3.36
N LYS A 130 -11.13 10.35 3.10
CA LYS A 130 -12.27 11.22 2.79
C LYS A 130 -13.04 10.72 1.56
N MET A 131 -12.34 10.31 0.50
CA MET A 131 -12.95 9.77 -0.73
C MET A 131 -13.67 8.44 -0.47
N ILE A 132 -13.05 7.53 0.30
CA ILE A 132 -13.66 6.25 0.71
C ILE A 132 -14.95 6.49 1.48
N HIS A 133 -14.97 7.42 2.45
CA HIS A 133 -16.19 7.75 3.20
C HIS A 133 -17.24 8.46 2.34
N ARG A 134 -16.81 9.38 1.45
CA ARG A 134 -17.70 10.11 0.53
C ARG A 134 -18.42 9.15 -0.41
N HIS A 135 -17.71 8.18 -0.97
CA HIS A 135 -18.26 7.24 -1.94
C HIS A 135 -18.77 5.94 -1.31
N LYS A 136 -18.45 5.70 -0.04
CA LYS A 136 -18.74 4.45 0.70
C LYS A 136 -18.25 3.21 -0.04
N LYS A 137 -17.06 3.29 -0.64
CA LYS A 137 -16.49 2.23 -1.46
C LYS A 137 -15.02 2.03 -1.13
N GLY A 138 -14.58 0.77 -1.12
CA GLY A 138 -13.17 0.39 -1.19
C GLY A 138 -12.82 -0.14 -2.59
N LEU A 139 -11.54 -0.15 -2.95
CA LEU A 139 -11.10 -0.64 -4.26
C LEU A 139 -9.91 -1.61 -4.11
N ASP A 140 -10.07 -2.81 -4.66
CA ASP A 140 -9.05 -3.86 -4.76
C ASP A 140 -7.90 -3.45 -5.68
N GLN A 141 -6.67 -3.87 -5.38
CA GLN A 141 -5.51 -3.64 -6.24
C GLN A 141 -5.62 -4.29 -7.62
N GLU A 142 -6.28 -5.45 -7.68
CA GLU A 142 -6.37 -6.30 -8.86
C GLU A 142 -7.00 -5.59 -10.06
N ILE A 143 -7.76 -4.50 -9.82
CA ILE A 143 -8.30 -3.66 -10.89
C ILE A 143 -7.21 -3.24 -11.88
N PHE A 144 -6.01 -2.89 -11.40
CA PHE A 144 -4.90 -2.42 -12.22
C PHE A 144 -4.28 -3.49 -13.12
N GLN A 145 -4.69 -4.76 -12.97
CA GLN A 145 -4.33 -5.82 -13.90
C GLN A 145 -5.19 -5.83 -15.17
N THR A 146 -6.33 -5.11 -15.15
CA THR A 146 -7.37 -5.18 -16.18
C THR A 146 -7.62 -3.85 -16.89
N ILE A 147 -7.24 -2.73 -16.28
CA ILE A 147 -7.35 -1.38 -16.85
C ILE A 147 -6.04 -0.88 -17.42
#